data_AF-A0A2V8RHF9-F1
#
_entry.id   AF-A0A2V8RHF9-F1
#
_cell.length_a   1.000
_cell.length_b   1.000
_cell.length_c   1.000
_cell.angle_alpha   90.00
_cell.angle_beta   90.00
_cell.angle_gamma   90.00
#
_symmetry.space_group_name_H-M   'P 1'
#
loop_
_entity.id
_entity.type
_entity.pdbx_description
1 polymer ?
#
loop_
_entity_poly.entity_id
_entity_poly.type
_entity_poly.pdbx_seq_one_letter_code
_entity_poly.pdbx_strand_id
1 'polypeptide(L)'
;MKLRWRFGVLAGIFLAIFCLYPQFKMLYLRGEEWNGHYAYNDIDEVAYASYVRALVDGRPRKNDPYTGRDESPETPQPESLFSIQFAAPYTIAIPARVFGIGTPWAMTIAGAFAGFLAALAAFWFIGRLMGDNWYAMAASLAVFCFGTLAAGEGAVLEIFFDGFSYPYFPGFRRYIPA
;
A
#
# COMPACT_ATOMS: atom_id res chain seq x y z
N MET A 1 -20.75 -26.66 3.95
CA MET A 1 -21.48 -25.68 3.11
C MET A 1 -20.55 -25.11 2.04
N LYS A 2 -21.05 -24.75 0.85
CA LYS A 2 -20.23 -24.14 -0.23
C LYS A 2 -20.23 -22.62 -0.08
N LEU A 3 -19.05 -22.02 0.03
CA LEU A 3 -18.91 -20.57 0.08
C LEU A 3 -19.29 -19.93 -1.27
N ARG A 4 -20.05 -18.84 -1.19
CA ARG A 4 -20.46 -18.03 -2.34
C ARG A 4 -19.50 -16.86 -2.48
N TRP A 5 -18.49 -17.01 -3.33
CA TRP A 5 -17.39 -16.05 -3.52
C TRP A 5 -17.83 -14.62 -3.85
N ARG A 6 -19.02 -14.41 -4.41
CA ARG A 6 -19.58 -13.06 -4.64
C ARG A 6 -19.59 -12.20 -3.37
N PHE A 7 -19.79 -12.78 -2.19
CA PHE A 7 -19.76 -12.04 -0.92
C PHE A 7 -18.35 -11.59 -0.57
N GLY A 8 -17.36 -12.47 -0.72
CA GLY A 8 -15.95 -12.12 -0.56
C GLY A 8 -15.49 -11.06 -1.56
N VAL A 9 -15.91 -11.16 -2.83
CA VAL A 9 -15.60 -10.16 -3.86
C VAL A 9 -16.20 -8.80 -3.50
N LEU A 10 -17.45 -8.75 -3.02
CA LEU A 10 -18.06 -7.50 -2.55
C LEU A 10 -17.29 -6.89 -1.37
N ALA A 11 -16.93 -7.69 -0.37
CA ALA A 11 -16.09 -7.22 0.74
C ALA A 11 -14.72 -6.72 0.25
N GLY A 12 -14.11 -7.44 -0.70
CA GLY A 12 -12.85 -7.06 -1.32
C GLY A 12 -12.95 -5.71 -2.04
N ILE A 13 -13.96 -5.52 -2.89
CA ILE A 13 -14.17 -4.26 -3.63
C ILE A 13 -14.39 -3.12 -2.64
N PHE A 14 -15.21 -3.34 -1.61
CA PHE A 14 -15.43 -2.34 -0.56
C PHE A 14 -14.11 -1.93 0.08
N LEU A 15 -13.29 -2.90 0.53
CA LEU A 15 -12.03 -2.60 1.20
C LEU A 15 -11.01 -1.96 0.25
N ALA A 16 -10.97 -2.37 -1.01
CA ALA A 16 -10.12 -1.75 -2.03
C ALA A 16 -10.45 -0.27 -2.23
N ILE A 17 -11.74 0.08 -2.36
CA ILE A 17 -12.20 1.47 -2.46
C ILE A 17 -11.84 2.24 -1.19
N PHE A 18 -11.98 1.60 -0.02
CA PHE A 18 -11.61 2.20 1.26
C PHE A 18 -10.11 2.51 1.34
N CYS A 19 -9.25 1.61 0.87
CA CYS A 19 -7.81 1.81 0.77
C CYS A 19 -7.42 2.91 -0.24
N LEU A 20 -8.29 3.25 -1.20
CA LEU A 20 -8.06 4.34 -2.17
C LEU A 20 -8.48 5.72 -1.62
N TYR A 21 -9.22 5.78 -0.52
CA TYR A 21 -9.65 7.05 0.09
C TYR A 21 -8.52 8.08 0.28
N PRO A 22 -7.33 7.73 0.81
CA PRO A 22 -6.22 8.68 0.94
C PRO A 22 -5.86 9.37 -0.38
N GLN A 23 -5.77 8.57 -1.45
CA GLN A 23 -5.42 9.07 -2.77
C GLN A 23 -6.54 9.96 -3.33
N PHE A 24 -7.80 9.54 -3.22
CA PHE A 24 -8.93 10.35 -3.67
C PHE A 24 -9.02 11.68 -2.93
N LYS A 25 -8.78 11.67 -1.62
CA LYS A 25 -8.76 12.89 -0.82
C LYS A 25 -7.63 13.82 -1.24
N MET A 26 -6.41 13.30 -1.45
CA MET A 26 -5.30 14.12 -1.90
C MET A 26 -5.58 14.73 -3.28
N LEU A 27 -6.13 13.95 -4.22
CA LEU A 27 -6.55 14.44 -5.53
C LEU A 27 -7.59 15.56 -5.40
N TYR A 28 -8.58 15.39 -4.52
CA TYR A 28 -9.59 16.41 -4.23
C TYR A 28 -8.99 17.69 -3.63
N LEU A 29 -8.13 17.58 -2.62
CA LEU A 29 -7.54 18.73 -1.92
C LEU A 29 -6.52 19.49 -2.77
N ARG A 30 -5.75 18.78 -3.61
CA ARG A 30 -4.73 19.39 -4.47
C ARG A 30 -5.33 19.92 -5.77
N GLY A 31 -6.40 19.31 -6.28
CA GLY A 31 -7.05 19.70 -7.53
C GLY A 31 -6.03 19.78 -8.68
N GLU A 32 -6.01 20.93 -9.37
CA GLU A 32 -5.09 21.20 -10.48
C GLU A 32 -3.62 21.29 -10.05
N GLU A 33 -3.33 21.52 -8.76
CA GLU A 33 -1.96 21.55 -8.24
C GLU A 33 -1.40 20.17 -7.87
N TRP A 34 -2.08 19.09 -8.28
CA TRP A 34 -1.59 17.74 -8.07
C TRP A 34 -0.52 17.37 -9.10
N ASN A 35 0.72 17.17 -8.63
CA ASN A 35 1.88 16.88 -9.48
C ASN A 35 2.22 15.39 -9.59
N GLY A 36 1.22 14.51 -9.63
CA GLY A 36 1.45 13.07 -9.85
C GLY A 36 1.97 12.29 -8.64
N HIS A 37 1.97 12.88 -7.43
CA HIS A 37 2.36 12.20 -6.20
C HIS A 37 1.28 11.21 -5.73
N TYR A 38 1.62 10.34 -4.78
CA TYR A 38 0.64 9.53 -4.05
C TYR A 38 0.60 9.88 -2.55
N ALA A 39 -0.50 9.54 -1.88
CA ALA A 39 -0.73 9.79 -0.46
C ALA A 39 -0.07 8.71 0.41
N TYR A 40 0.85 9.13 1.29
CA TYR A 40 1.50 8.26 2.27
C TYR A 40 0.66 8.14 3.53
N ASN A 41 0.40 6.91 3.96
CA ASN A 41 -0.35 6.60 5.18
C ASN A 41 0.56 6.44 6.41
N ASP A 42 1.84 6.11 6.20
CA ASP A 42 2.81 5.90 7.27
C ASP A 42 4.17 6.53 6.92
N ILE A 43 4.98 6.86 7.93
CA ILE A 43 6.29 7.49 7.78
C ILE A 43 7.30 6.57 7.06
N ASP A 44 7.23 5.27 7.29
CA ASP A 44 8.15 4.30 6.69
C ASP A 44 7.80 4.03 5.22
N GLU A 45 6.56 4.32 4.81
CA GLU A 45 6.06 4.11 3.46
C GLU A 45 6.87 4.89 2.41
N VAL A 46 7.45 6.01 2.81
CA VAL A 46 8.39 6.82 1.99
C VAL A 46 9.63 6.02 1.63
N ALA A 47 10.18 5.29 2.59
CA ALA A 47 11.36 4.45 2.43
C ALA A 47 11.08 3.26 1.51
N TYR A 48 9.91 2.65 1.69
CA TYR A 48 9.46 1.56 0.83
C TYR A 48 9.20 2.04 -0.60
N ALA A 49 8.58 3.20 -0.78
CA ALA A 49 8.33 3.77 -2.09
C ALA A 49 9.63 4.14 -2.83
N SER A 50 10.62 4.69 -2.14
CA SER A 50 11.91 5.01 -2.75
C SER A 50 12.66 3.74 -3.17
N TYR A 51 12.62 2.69 -2.35
CA TYR A 51 13.16 1.38 -2.72
C TYR A 51 12.42 0.75 -3.91
N VAL A 52 11.08 0.74 -3.91
CA VAL A 52 10.28 0.24 -5.04
C VAL A 52 10.60 1.02 -6.31
N ARG A 53 10.74 2.35 -6.21
CA ARG A 53 11.17 3.18 -7.35
C ARG A 53 12.52 2.76 -7.89
N ALA A 54 13.52 2.57 -7.02
CA ALA A 54 14.84 2.10 -7.44
C ALA A 54 14.76 0.76 -8.21
N LEU A 55 13.91 -0.17 -7.75
CA LEU A 55 13.68 -1.45 -8.45
C LEU A 55 12.96 -1.27 -9.79
N VAL A 56 11.98 -0.37 -9.88
CA VAL A 56 11.29 -0.03 -11.13
C VAL A 56 12.27 0.58 -12.14
N ASP A 57 13.16 1.46 -11.69
CA ASP A 57 14.24 2.07 -12.48
C ASP A 57 15.32 1.03 -12.86
N GLY A 58 15.28 -0.16 -12.25
CA GLY A 58 16.12 -1.30 -12.58
C GLY A 58 17.44 -1.37 -11.83
N ARG A 59 17.54 -0.63 -10.73
CA ARG A 59 18.67 -0.71 -9.81
C ARG A 59 18.73 -2.10 -9.14
N PRO A 60 19.92 -2.55 -8.70
CA PRO A 60 20.11 -3.86 -8.07
C PRO A 60 19.25 -4.04 -6.82
N ARG A 61 18.98 -5.30 -6.44
CA ARG A 61 18.21 -5.59 -5.20
C ARG A 61 18.85 -4.96 -3.97
N LYS A 62 20.17 -5.09 -3.81
CA LYS A 62 20.87 -4.38 -2.74
C LYS A 62 21.21 -2.99 -3.24
N ASN A 63 20.28 -2.09 -3.03
CA ASN A 63 20.50 -0.67 -3.21
C ASN A 63 20.09 0.05 -1.92
N ASP A 64 20.71 1.21 -1.70
CA ASP A 64 20.27 2.17 -0.71
C ASP A 64 19.52 3.31 -1.43
N PRO A 65 18.20 3.42 -1.25
CA PRO A 65 17.39 4.42 -1.93
C PRO A 65 17.55 5.82 -1.33
N TYR A 66 18.22 5.99 -0.19
CA TYR A 66 18.48 7.30 0.40
C TYR A 66 19.84 7.87 0.01
N THR A 67 20.84 7.01 -0.18
CA THR A 67 22.18 7.44 -0.57
C THR A 67 22.46 7.29 -2.06
N GLY A 68 21.61 6.59 -2.81
CA GLY A 68 21.83 6.31 -4.23
C GLY A 68 22.91 5.26 -4.48
N ARG A 69 23.32 4.51 -3.46
CA ARG A 69 24.37 3.48 -3.58
C ARG A 69 23.80 2.17 -4.11
N ASP A 70 24.39 1.69 -5.19
CA ASP A 70 24.06 0.39 -5.79
C ASP A 70 25.12 -0.66 -5.46
N GLU A 71 24.68 -1.91 -5.34
CA GLU A 71 25.58 -3.06 -5.34
C GLU A 71 26.24 -3.22 -6.72
N SER A 72 27.57 -3.28 -6.70
CA SER A 72 28.40 -3.65 -7.84
C SER A 72 29.50 -4.60 -7.39
N PRO A 73 30.17 -5.33 -8.30
CA PRO A 73 31.34 -6.14 -7.97
C PRO A 73 32.45 -5.33 -7.27
N GLU A 74 32.61 -4.05 -7.61
CA GLU A 74 33.61 -3.14 -7.05
C GLU A 74 33.16 -2.53 -5.71
N THR A 75 31.85 -2.40 -5.51
CA THR A 75 31.23 -1.82 -4.30
C THR A 75 30.11 -2.73 -3.77
N PRO A 76 30.44 -3.86 -3.15
CA PRO A 76 29.42 -4.75 -2.58
C PRO A 76 28.66 -4.04 -1.46
N GLN A 77 27.33 -4.19 -1.46
CA GLN A 77 26.48 -3.66 -0.40
C GLN A 77 26.02 -4.80 0.53
N PRO A 78 25.94 -4.54 1.85
CA PRO A 78 25.30 -5.48 2.78
C PRO A 78 23.78 -5.55 2.53
N GLU A 79 23.13 -6.54 3.13
CA GLU A 79 21.68 -6.55 3.20
C GLU A 79 21.17 -5.36 4.02
N SER A 80 20.10 -4.73 3.55
CA SER A 80 19.33 -3.71 4.25
C SER A 80 17.97 -4.25 4.64
N LEU A 81 17.26 -3.51 5.50
CA LEU A 81 15.87 -3.80 5.84
C LEU A 81 14.94 -3.79 4.60
N PHE A 82 15.35 -3.15 3.50
CA PHE A 82 14.62 -3.17 2.23
C PHE A 82 14.99 -4.38 1.36
N SER A 83 16.28 -4.71 1.25
CA SER A 83 16.73 -5.76 0.34
C SER A 83 16.32 -7.15 0.79
N ILE A 84 16.20 -7.39 2.11
CA ILE A 84 15.72 -8.66 2.66
C ILE A 84 14.24 -8.94 2.34
N GLN A 85 13.44 -7.89 2.13
CA GLN A 85 12.02 -8.00 1.83
C GLN A 85 11.83 -8.25 0.34
N PHE A 86 12.05 -9.46 -0.17
CA PHE A 86 11.97 -9.71 -1.62
C PHE A 86 10.52 -9.70 -2.14
N ALA A 87 9.59 -10.37 -1.48
CA ALA A 87 8.27 -10.63 -2.06
C ALA A 87 7.44 -9.36 -2.32
N ALA A 88 7.23 -8.53 -1.30
CA ALA A 88 6.34 -7.37 -1.38
C ALA A 88 6.79 -6.29 -2.39
N PRO A 89 8.06 -5.81 -2.41
CA PRO A 89 8.45 -4.77 -3.36
C PRO A 89 8.59 -5.31 -4.79
N TYR A 90 8.93 -6.59 -5.00
CA TYR A 90 9.03 -7.15 -6.35
C TYR A 90 7.67 -7.43 -6.99
N THR A 91 6.65 -7.80 -6.21
CA THR A 91 5.27 -7.93 -6.73
C THR A 91 4.69 -6.59 -7.18
N ILE A 92 5.24 -5.47 -6.70
CA ILE A 92 4.88 -4.11 -7.14
C ILE A 92 5.79 -3.65 -8.29
N ALA A 93 7.11 -3.77 -8.13
CA ALA A 93 8.09 -3.20 -9.05
C ALA A 93 8.11 -3.91 -10.41
N ILE A 94 8.01 -5.25 -10.46
CA ILE A 94 8.06 -5.98 -11.74
C ILE A 94 6.89 -5.57 -12.65
N PRO A 95 5.61 -5.65 -12.22
CA PRO A 95 4.51 -5.20 -13.06
C PRO A 95 4.63 -3.72 -13.42
N ALA A 96 4.99 -2.87 -12.46
CA ALA A 96 5.14 -1.44 -12.71
C ALA A 96 6.16 -1.15 -13.82
N ARG A 97 7.31 -1.83 -13.80
CA ARG A 97 8.33 -1.73 -14.84
C ARG A 97 7.86 -2.28 -16.19
N VAL A 98 7.23 -3.45 -16.20
CA VAL A 98 6.74 -4.10 -17.43
C VAL A 98 5.69 -3.25 -18.14
N PHE A 99 4.81 -2.59 -17.39
CA PHE A 99 3.72 -1.78 -17.93
C PHE A 99 4.03 -0.28 -18.00
N GLY A 100 5.24 0.16 -17.60
CA GLY A 100 5.61 1.57 -17.57
C GLY A 100 4.79 2.42 -16.58
N ILE A 101 4.29 1.82 -15.50
CA ILE A 101 3.51 2.51 -14.47
C ILE A 101 4.47 3.18 -13.49
N GLY A 102 4.31 4.49 -13.28
CA GLY A 102 5.11 5.22 -12.29
C GLY A 102 4.87 4.74 -10.86
N THR A 103 5.91 4.78 -10.02
CA THR A 103 5.87 4.32 -8.62
C THR A 103 4.69 4.87 -7.80
N PRO A 104 4.29 6.16 -7.89
CA PRO A 104 3.15 6.66 -7.13
C PRO A 104 1.84 5.88 -7.40
N TRP A 105 1.58 5.59 -8.67
CA TRP A 105 0.42 4.80 -9.08
C TRP A 105 0.59 3.32 -8.72
N ALA A 106 1.79 2.77 -8.86
CA ALA A 106 2.08 1.39 -8.47
C ALA A 106 1.79 1.16 -6.97
N MET A 107 2.23 2.08 -6.09
CA MET A 107 1.97 2.02 -4.65
C MET A 107 0.48 2.15 -4.33
N THR A 108 -0.21 3.08 -4.99
CA THR A 108 -1.66 3.28 -4.83
C THR A 108 -2.45 2.03 -5.21
N ILE A 109 -2.15 1.44 -6.38
CA ILE A 109 -2.80 0.22 -6.87
C ILE A 109 -2.47 -0.96 -5.96
N ALA A 110 -1.22 -1.07 -5.50
CA ALA A 110 -0.79 -2.12 -4.59
C ALA A 110 -1.57 -2.07 -3.26
N GLY A 111 -1.78 -0.89 -2.69
CA GLY A 111 -2.58 -0.71 -1.48
C GLY A 111 -4.04 -1.18 -1.67
N ALA A 112 -4.68 -0.77 -2.77
CA ALA A 112 -6.04 -1.19 -3.10
C ALA A 112 -6.14 -2.72 -3.30
N PHE A 113 -5.17 -3.30 -4.01
CA PHE A 113 -5.12 -4.74 -4.27
C PHE A 113 -4.82 -5.55 -3.00
N ALA A 114 -3.94 -5.05 -2.13
CA ALA A 114 -3.67 -5.65 -0.83
C ALA A 114 -4.93 -5.66 0.05
N GLY A 115 -5.67 -4.54 0.11
CA GLY A 115 -6.97 -4.47 0.79
C GLY A 115 -7.97 -5.49 0.24
N PHE A 116 -8.11 -5.56 -1.09
CA PHE A 116 -8.97 -6.55 -1.75
C PHE A 116 -8.63 -8.00 -1.34
N LEU A 117 -7.36 -8.37 -1.43
CA LEU A 117 -6.88 -9.71 -1.11
C LEU A 117 -7.02 -10.03 0.39
N ALA A 118 -6.77 -9.06 1.27
CA ALA A 118 -6.92 -9.21 2.71
C ALA A 118 -8.37 -9.51 3.10
N ALA A 119 -9.34 -8.76 2.55
CA ALA A 119 -10.76 -9.03 2.75
C ALA A 119 -11.17 -10.41 2.19
N LEU A 120 -10.67 -10.81 1.01
CA LEU A 120 -10.93 -12.14 0.46
C LEU A 120 -10.39 -13.26 1.35
N ALA A 121 -9.17 -13.10 1.87
CA ALA A 121 -8.54 -14.07 2.76
C ALA A 121 -9.32 -14.20 4.07
N ALA A 122 -9.72 -13.08 4.68
CA ALA A 122 -10.54 -13.06 5.88
C ALA A 122 -11.93 -13.67 5.64
N PHE A 123 -12.60 -13.31 4.53
CA PHE A 123 -13.88 -13.91 4.14
C PHE A 123 -13.76 -15.43 3.99
N TRP A 124 -12.73 -15.91 3.30
CA TRP A 124 -12.52 -17.34 3.12
C TRP A 124 -12.30 -18.02 4.46
N PHE A 125 -11.40 -17.51 5.30
CA PHE A 125 -11.08 -18.10 6.60
C PHE A 125 -12.29 -18.15 7.53
N ILE A 126 -12.96 -17.02 7.73
CA ILE A 126 -14.14 -16.92 8.60
C ILE A 126 -15.28 -17.76 8.04
N GLY A 127 -15.49 -17.73 6.72
CA GLY A 127 -16.51 -18.53 6.06
C GLY A 127 -16.27 -20.04 6.20
N ARG A 128 -15.01 -20.48 6.21
CA ARG A 128 -14.66 -21.88 6.46
C ARG A 128 -14.93 -22.31 7.89
N LEU A 129 -14.79 -21.42 8.87
CA LEU A 129 -15.06 -21.69 10.28
C LEU A 129 -16.57 -21.66 10.61
N MET A 130 -17.27 -20.63 10.14
CA MET A 130 -18.65 -20.35 10.56
C MET A 130 -19.69 -20.95 9.62
N GLY A 131 -19.32 -21.24 8.37
CA GLY A 131 -20.22 -21.80 7.38
C GLY A 131 -21.26 -20.83 6.80
N ASP A 132 -21.33 -19.58 7.25
CA ASP A 132 -22.29 -18.57 6.77
C ASP A 132 -21.62 -17.47 5.94
N ASN A 133 -22.18 -17.17 4.77
CA ASN A 133 -21.60 -16.21 3.81
C ASN A 133 -21.81 -14.75 4.22
N TRP A 134 -22.96 -14.42 4.81
CA TRP A 134 -23.28 -13.06 5.25
C TRP A 134 -22.42 -12.69 6.45
N TYR A 135 -22.32 -13.60 7.41
CA TYR A 135 -21.47 -13.46 8.57
C TYR A 135 -20.01 -13.31 8.15
N ALA A 136 -19.50 -14.18 7.27
CA ALA A 136 -18.12 -14.09 6.80
C ALA A 136 -17.80 -12.76 6.12
N MET A 137 -18.72 -12.24 5.30
CA MET A 137 -18.56 -10.94 4.66
C MET A 137 -18.52 -9.81 5.69
N ALA A 138 -19.53 -9.73 6.55
CA ALA A 138 -19.64 -8.70 7.58
C ALA A 138 -18.43 -8.72 8.53
N ALA A 139 -18.04 -9.91 8.98
CA ALA A 139 -16.90 -10.10 9.86
C ALA A 139 -15.57 -9.75 9.16
N SER A 140 -15.39 -10.09 7.87
CA SER A 140 -14.18 -9.70 7.13
C SER A 140 -14.01 -8.18 7.07
N LEU A 141 -15.09 -7.43 6.82
CA LEU A 141 -15.07 -5.97 6.81
C LEU A 141 -14.86 -5.42 8.23
N ALA A 142 -15.57 -5.96 9.21
CA ALA A 142 -15.46 -5.56 10.61
C ALA A 142 -14.02 -5.71 11.12
N VAL A 143 -13.33 -6.81 10.81
CA VAL A 143 -11.94 -7.05 11.24
C VAL A 143 -11.02 -5.93 10.77
N PHE A 144 -11.10 -5.51 9.50
CA PHE A 144 -10.20 -4.47 8.99
C PHE A 144 -10.65 -3.07 9.39
N CYS A 145 -11.94 -2.73 9.26
CA CYS A 145 -12.42 -1.40 9.61
C CYS A 145 -12.36 -1.10 11.12
N PHE A 146 -12.68 -2.06 11.98
CA PHE A 146 -12.53 -1.88 13.43
C PHE A 146 -11.09 -2.12 13.90
N GLY A 147 -10.31 -2.94 13.19
CA GLY A 147 -8.88 -3.10 13.47
C GLY A 147 -8.12 -1.78 13.31
N THR A 148 -8.35 -1.04 12.24
CA THR A 148 -7.76 0.29 12.05
C THR A 148 -8.23 1.28 13.13
N LEU A 149 -9.51 1.24 13.49
CA LEU A 149 -10.05 2.06 14.59
C LEU A 149 -9.37 1.74 15.93
N ALA A 150 -9.21 0.47 16.25
CA ALA A 150 -8.57 0.02 17.49
C ALA A 150 -7.07 0.34 17.54
N ALA A 151 -6.40 0.30 16.38
CA ALA A 151 -5.00 0.71 16.25
C ALA A 151 -4.80 2.23 16.36
N GLY A 152 -5.88 3.03 16.25
CA GLY A 152 -5.77 4.48 16.16
C GLY A 152 -5.15 4.95 14.84
N GLU A 153 -5.22 4.13 13.80
CA GLU A 153 -4.54 4.37 12.53
C GLU A 153 -5.52 4.74 11.41
N GLY A 154 -4.99 5.44 10.40
CA GLY A 154 -5.72 5.79 9.18
C GLY A 154 -6.56 7.07 9.26
N ALA A 155 -7.49 7.22 8.31
CA ALA A 155 -8.22 8.46 8.06
C ALA A 155 -9.26 8.84 9.13
N VAL A 156 -9.61 7.93 10.04
CA VAL A 156 -10.69 8.16 11.01
C VAL A 156 -10.33 9.30 11.95
N LEU A 157 -9.07 9.36 12.39
CA LEU A 157 -8.62 10.44 13.27
C LEU A 157 -8.83 11.81 12.62
N GLU A 158 -8.52 11.97 11.34
CA GLU A 158 -8.75 13.22 10.62
C GLU A 158 -10.24 13.48 10.31
N ILE A 159 -11.06 12.45 10.09
CA ILE A 159 -12.49 12.63 9.80
C ILE A 159 -13.26 13.08 11.05
N PHE A 160 -12.94 12.51 12.21
CA PHE A 160 -13.72 12.71 13.45
C PHE A 160 -13.02 13.59 14.49
N PHE A 161 -11.72 13.86 14.36
CA PHE A 161 -10.93 14.65 15.30
C PHE A 161 -10.01 15.65 14.55
N ASP A 162 -9.39 16.56 15.30
CA ASP A 162 -8.45 17.54 14.76
C ASP A 162 -7.04 16.91 14.65
N GLY A 163 -6.82 16.13 13.59
CA GLY A 163 -5.57 15.39 13.37
C GLY A 163 -5.18 15.35 11.89
N PHE A 164 -3.86 15.26 11.62
CA PHE A 164 -3.34 15.05 10.27
C PHE A 164 -3.05 13.55 10.05
N SER A 165 -3.88 12.87 9.27
CA SER A 165 -3.65 11.46 8.91
C SER A 165 -2.52 11.27 7.89
N TYR A 166 -2.10 12.33 7.19
CA TYR A 166 -1.09 12.26 6.12
C TYR A 166 0.01 13.31 6.36
N PRO A 167 0.97 13.04 7.25
CA PRO A 167 1.89 14.07 7.73
C PRO A 167 3.02 14.41 6.74
N TYR A 168 3.11 13.74 5.58
CA TYR A 168 4.37 13.73 4.84
C TYR A 168 4.21 13.81 3.32
N PHE A 169 4.71 14.91 2.75
CA PHE A 169 4.88 15.11 1.32
C PHE A 169 6.38 15.28 1.03
N PRO A 170 7.12 14.19 0.72
CA PRO A 170 8.58 14.23 0.52
C PRO A 170 8.99 15.19 -0.60
N GLY A 171 8.13 15.34 -1.62
CA GLY A 171 8.33 16.26 -2.74
C GLY A 171 8.49 17.73 -2.35
N PHE A 172 8.06 18.13 -1.15
CA PHE A 172 8.24 19.51 -0.65
C PHE A 172 9.50 19.73 0.21
N ARG A 173 10.29 18.70 0.56
CA ARG A 173 11.46 18.90 1.44
C ARG A 173 12.80 18.32 1.02
N ARG A 174 12.90 17.37 0.09
CA ARG A 174 14.18 17.01 -0.56
C ARG A 174 13.91 15.91 -1.58
N TYR A 175 14.56 16.03 -2.74
CA TYR A 175 14.89 14.91 -3.60
C TYR A 175 15.42 13.77 -2.70
N ILE A 176 14.65 12.70 -2.51
CA ILE A 176 15.23 11.41 -2.16
C ILE A 176 15.89 10.97 -3.47
N PRO A 177 17.23 10.90 -3.55
CA PRO A 177 17.90 10.54 -4.78
C PRO A 177 17.47 9.12 -5.15
N ALA A 178 16.61 9.01 -6.16
CA ALA A 178 16.47 7.78 -6.92
C ALA A 178 17.78 7.50 -7.67
#